data_AF-A0A8H7GLU1-F1
#
_entry.id   AF-A0A8H7GLU1-F1
#
_cell.length_a   1.000
_cell.length_b   1.000
_cell.length_c   1.000
_cell.angle_alpha   90.00
_cell.angle_beta   90.00
_cell.angle_gamma   90.00
#
_symmetry.space_group_name_H-M   'P 1'
#
loop_
_entity.id
_entity.type
_entity.pdbx_description
1 polymer ?
#
loop_
_entity_poly.entity_id
_entity_poly.type
_entity_poly.pdbx_seq_one_letter_code
_entity_poly.pdbx_strand_id
1 'polypeptide(L)'
;MENLLLFDMTTLEESHEFKANNRNVDFIIISTGKSERHILKAATEFRTHIKHKFDVLPSTEGMVSSAKTPAMRRKLLRRARKGPSSTDNEYGRAANSWVLFHHDNVDVHILTAERRLDLNLESLWCPPEDAHLYKAYKALHLADSKAVSFEDVECTLLEKYASLSVEGDWASEKINDVTEYSKLLLDSPATRINSKEAADNALDKLSQFISLLYSFSSDRFSMSENPDFMPILWRMTYWENGDVISPKDVDYFIETGLVTKKPATPLITLASNDARNVLTLIEHHNKTAGEKSAISPSFLELVFFTYGNAGKWKEFWAEWDKIFFPETPIPSAALQQWVRLVSYLLMISSLAQNLHFFDYYWKTGSAVGGTLMECLEANGRNFSSPNEKRALLVAVNAMADSLDPSKEVFIEVRKQLAAIESAD
;
A
#
# COMPACT_ATOMS: atom_id res chain seq x y z
N MET A 1 24.94 -8.59 -27.98
CA MET A 1 24.26 -8.45 -26.68
C MET A 1 23.47 -7.17 -26.67
N GLU A 2 22.41 -7.12 -25.88
CA GLU A 2 21.58 -5.93 -25.67
C GLU A 2 21.51 -5.61 -24.19
N ASN A 3 21.26 -4.33 -23.87
CA ASN A 3 21.01 -3.84 -22.51
C ASN A 3 22.07 -4.25 -21.47
N LEU A 4 23.33 -3.88 -21.71
CA LEU A 4 24.43 -4.22 -20.80
C LEU A 4 24.42 -3.30 -19.58
N LEU A 5 24.29 -3.88 -18.39
CA LEU A 5 24.38 -3.19 -17.11
C LEU A 5 25.64 -3.64 -16.38
N LEU A 6 26.30 -2.71 -15.70
CA LEU A 6 27.44 -2.94 -14.82
C LEU A 6 27.06 -2.45 -13.42
N PHE A 7 27.17 -3.33 -12.44
CA PHE A 7 27.05 -3.03 -11.03
C PHE A 7 28.45 -3.05 -10.41
N ASP A 8 28.83 -1.92 -9.83
CA ASP A 8 30.08 -1.78 -9.08
C ASP A 8 29.78 -2.07 -7.60
N MET A 9 30.25 -3.21 -7.11
CA MET A 9 30.02 -3.64 -5.73
C MET A 9 31.01 -3.00 -4.75
N THR A 10 32.04 -2.33 -5.25
CA THR A 10 33.03 -1.65 -4.41
C THR A 10 32.44 -0.43 -3.70
N THR A 11 31.40 0.18 -4.29
CA THR A 11 30.72 1.37 -3.74
C THR A 11 29.66 1.06 -2.70
N LEU A 12 29.23 -0.20 -2.55
CA LEU A 12 28.25 -0.61 -1.55
C LEU A 12 28.88 -0.73 -0.14
N GLU A 13 28.11 -0.40 0.90
CA GLU A 13 28.55 -0.61 2.29
C GLU A 13 28.76 -2.09 2.61
N GLU A 14 29.71 -2.42 3.49
CA GLU A 14 29.99 -3.81 3.90
C GLU A 14 28.79 -4.49 4.60
N SER A 15 27.87 -3.69 5.15
CA SER A 15 26.62 -4.11 5.77
C SER A 15 25.54 -4.52 4.76
N HIS A 16 25.71 -4.20 3.47
CA HIS A 16 24.72 -4.52 2.44
C HIS A 16 24.60 -6.05 2.28
N GLU A 17 23.36 -6.57 2.30
CA GLU A 17 23.05 -8.01 2.36
C GLU A 17 23.86 -8.84 1.36
N PHE A 18 24.05 -8.32 0.15
CA PHE A 18 24.81 -9.02 -0.88
C PHE A 18 26.33 -8.94 -0.70
N LYS A 19 26.89 -7.81 -0.24
CA LYS A 19 28.35 -7.67 0.02
C LYS A 19 28.76 -8.48 1.25
N ALA A 20 27.86 -8.61 2.22
CA ALA A 20 28.02 -9.49 3.36
C ALA A 20 28.13 -10.98 2.94
N ASN A 21 27.34 -11.40 1.95
CA ASN A 21 27.26 -12.79 1.48
C ASN A 21 28.26 -13.13 0.34
N ASN A 22 28.72 -12.16 -0.44
CA ASN A 22 29.59 -12.35 -1.61
C ASN A 22 30.84 -11.46 -1.57
N ARG A 23 31.70 -11.67 -0.57
CA ARG A 23 32.92 -10.87 -0.34
C ARG A 23 33.98 -10.91 -1.47
N ASN A 24 33.82 -11.80 -2.45
CA ASN A 24 34.83 -12.06 -3.48
C ASN A 24 34.40 -11.57 -4.89
N VAL A 25 33.39 -10.70 -4.99
CA VAL A 25 32.90 -10.18 -6.27
C VAL A 25 32.86 -8.65 -6.21
N ASP A 26 33.64 -8.01 -7.06
CA ASP A 26 33.79 -6.55 -7.14
C ASP A 26 32.90 -5.95 -8.23
N PHE A 27 32.68 -6.69 -9.33
CA PHE A 27 31.89 -6.19 -10.47
C PHE A 27 30.92 -7.26 -10.97
N ILE A 28 29.69 -6.83 -11.25
CA ILE A 28 28.67 -7.71 -11.85
C ILE A 28 28.17 -7.09 -13.14
N ILE A 29 28.22 -7.87 -14.22
CA ILE A 29 27.76 -7.45 -15.54
C ILE A 29 26.54 -8.28 -15.92
N ILE A 30 25.41 -7.62 -16.20
CA ILE A 30 24.22 -8.28 -16.74
C ILE A 30 24.04 -7.88 -18.19
N SER A 31 23.79 -8.86 -19.06
CA SER A 31 23.44 -8.60 -20.45
C SER A 31 22.30 -9.49 -20.92
N THR A 32 21.53 -8.97 -21.88
CA THR A 32 20.43 -9.70 -22.51
C THR A 32 20.85 -10.28 -23.86
N GLY A 33 20.55 -11.56 -24.05
CA GLY A 33 20.64 -12.27 -25.31
C GLY A 33 19.27 -12.43 -25.97
N LYS A 34 19.23 -12.28 -27.30
CA LYS A 34 18.01 -12.43 -28.13
C LYS A 34 17.31 -13.81 -28.05
N SER A 35 18.05 -14.87 -27.77
CA SER A 35 17.55 -16.25 -27.66
C SER A 35 18.62 -17.14 -27.03
N GLU A 36 18.26 -18.32 -26.56
CA GLU A 36 19.18 -19.30 -25.96
C GLU A 36 20.29 -19.72 -26.92
N ARG A 37 19.96 -19.83 -28.21
CA ARG A 37 20.97 -20.12 -29.26
C ARG A 37 21.97 -18.98 -29.41
N HIS A 38 21.50 -17.73 -29.31
CA HIS A 38 22.36 -16.56 -29.35
C HIS A 38 23.23 -16.49 -28.09
N ILE A 39 22.66 -16.77 -26.91
CA ILE A 39 23.39 -16.83 -25.64
C ILE A 39 24.48 -17.89 -25.70
N LEU A 40 24.18 -19.11 -26.14
CA LEU A 40 25.16 -20.17 -26.28
C LEU A 40 26.32 -19.76 -27.20
N LYS A 41 26.02 -19.13 -28.35
CA LYS A 41 27.05 -18.64 -29.27
C LYS A 41 27.91 -17.56 -28.63
N ALA A 42 27.28 -16.56 -28.02
CA ALA A 42 27.97 -15.44 -27.37
C ALA A 42 28.81 -15.91 -26.18
N ALA A 43 28.29 -16.81 -25.35
CA ALA A 43 28.99 -17.45 -24.24
C ALA A 43 30.22 -18.24 -24.72
N THR A 44 30.09 -18.99 -25.83
CA THR A 44 31.22 -19.72 -26.42
C THR A 44 32.29 -18.76 -26.92
N GLU A 45 31.89 -17.71 -27.66
CA GLU A 45 32.83 -16.69 -28.16
C GLU A 45 33.52 -15.94 -27.02
N PHE A 46 32.77 -15.57 -25.98
CA PHE A 46 33.29 -14.89 -24.79
C PHE A 46 34.31 -15.76 -24.04
N ARG A 47 33.98 -17.03 -23.79
CA ARG A 47 34.90 -17.99 -23.17
C ARG A 47 36.18 -18.17 -23.98
N THR A 48 36.06 -18.31 -25.30
CA THR A 48 37.20 -18.43 -26.21
C THR A 48 38.05 -17.16 -26.22
N HIS A 49 37.41 -15.99 -26.19
CA HIS A 49 38.10 -14.71 -26.11
C HIS A 49 38.93 -14.58 -24.82
N ILE A 50 38.33 -14.89 -23.67
CA ILE A 50 39.04 -14.84 -22.38
C ILE A 50 40.23 -15.80 -22.39
N LYS A 51 40.02 -17.04 -22.85
CA LYS A 51 41.09 -18.04 -22.96
C LYS A 51 42.25 -17.58 -23.83
N HIS A 52 42.00 -16.98 -25.00
CA HIS A 52 43.11 -16.59 -25.89
C HIS A 52 43.78 -15.28 -25.48
N LYS A 53 43.05 -14.36 -24.85
CA LYS A 53 43.57 -13.03 -24.52
C LYS A 53 44.25 -12.99 -23.16
N PHE A 54 43.74 -13.74 -22.19
CA PHE A 54 44.22 -13.74 -20.81
C PHE A 54 44.84 -15.07 -20.38
N ASP A 55 44.83 -16.09 -21.25
CA ASP A 55 45.32 -17.45 -20.95
C ASP A 55 44.64 -18.11 -19.73
N VAL A 56 43.40 -17.70 -19.44
CA VAL A 56 42.61 -18.21 -18.33
C VAL A 56 41.29 -18.80 -18.84
N LEU A 57 40.86 -19.89 -18.20
CA LEU A 57 39.55 -20.49 -18.41
C LEU A 57 38.60 -20.00 -17.31
N PRO A 58 37.61 -19.15 -17.62
CA PRO A 58 36.65 -18.69 -16.62
C PRO A 58 35.78 -19.85 -16.14
N SER A 59 35.37 -19.82 -14.87
CA SER A 59 34.33 -20.73 -14.38
C SER A 59 33.05 -20.42 -15.14
N THR A 60 32.37 -21.45 -15.65
CA THR A 60 31.16 -21.28 -16.47
C THR A 60 30.04 -22.17 -15.95
N GLU A 61 28.91 -21.57 -15.63
CA GLU A 61 27.69 -22.27 -15.21
C GLU A 61 26.54 -22.04 -16.21
N GLY A 62 25.58 -22.98 -16.25
CA GLY A 62 24.39 -22.86 -17.10
C GLY A 62 24.60 -23.14 -18.59
N MET A 63 25.84 -23.30 -19.06
CA MET A 63 26.15 -23.61 -20.46
C MET A 63 26.12 -25.13 -20.74
N VAL A 64 25.15 -25.58 -21.54
CA VAL A 64 25.02 -26.98 -21.99
C VAL A 64 25.48 -27.09 -23.45
N SER A 65 26.60 -27.80 -23.67
CA SER A 65 27.13 -28.00 -25.02
C SER A 65 26.29 -29.00 -25.83
N SER A 66 26.26 -28.84 -27.16
CA SER A 66 25.61 -29.77 -28.08
C SER A 66 26.30 -31.14 -28.19
N ALA A 67 27.49 -31.32 -27.60
CA ALA A 67 28.22 -32.58 -27.60
C ALA A 67 27.59 -33.58 -26.63
N LYS A 68 26.51 -34.25 -27.05
CA LYS A 68 25.90 -35.34 -26.28
C LYS A 68 26.93 -36.45 -26.08
N THR A 69 27.30 -36.74 -24.83
CA THR A 69 28.18 -37.87 -24.52
C THR A 69 27.58 -39.17 -25.05
N PRO A 70 28.38 -40.16 -25.49
CA PRO A 70 27.86 -41.44 -25.96
C PRO A 70 26.96 -42.17 -24.95
N ALA A 71 27.13 -41.89 -23.65
CA ALA A 71 26.27 -42.39 -22.58
C ALA A 71 24.88 -41.72 -22.57
N MET A 72 24.83 -40.40 -22.76
CA MET A 72 23.58 -39.63 -22.83
C MET A 72 22.80 -39.93 -24.12
N ARG A 73 23.49 -40.14 -25.25
CA ARG A 73 22.89 -40.62 -26.51
C ARG A 73 22.27 -42.01 -26.36
N ARG A 74 22.94 -42.93 -25.63
CA ARG A 74 22.41 -44.27 -25.31
C ARG A 74 21.20 -44.23 -24.38
N LYS A 75 21.17 -43.33 -23.39
CA LYS A 75 19.98 -43.10 -22.53
C LYS A 75 18.79 -42.53 -23.31
N LEU A 76 19.02 -41.55 -24.19
CA LEU A 76 17.99 -40.98 -25.07
C LEU A 76 17.38 -42.01 -26.02
N LEU A 77 18.20 -42.87 -26.64
CA LEU A 77 17.72 -43.94 -27.52
C LEU A 77 16.93 -45.03 -26.77
N ARG A 78 17.26 -45.30 -25.49
CA ARG A 78 16.45 -46.16 -24.62
C ARG A 78 15.11 -45.52 -24.23
N ARG A 79 15.06 -44.19 -24.04
CA ARG A 79 13.85 -43.43 -23.72
C ARG A 79 12.95 -43.15 -24.93
N ALA A 80 13.51 -43.03 -26.13
CA ALA A 80 12.76 -42.83 -27.38
C ALA A 80 11.79 -43.98 -27.73
N ARG A 81 11.88 -45.14 -27.05
CA ARG A 81 10.89 -46.22 -27.16
C ARG A 81 9.58 -45.95 -26.38
N LYS A 82 9.50 -44.88 -25.58
CA LYS A 82 8.36 -44.57 -24.68
C LYS A 82 7.43 -43.44 -25.16
N GLY A 83 7.66 -42.83 -26.33
CA GLY A 83 6.79 -41.78 -26.88
C GLY A 83 7.54 -40.49 -27.26
N PRO A 84 6.84 -39.51 -27.85
CA PRO A 84 7.44 -38.30 -28.41
C PRO A 84 8.02 -37.39 -27.33
N SER A 85 9.25 -36.92 -27.51
CA SER A 85 9.99 -36.08 -26.56
C SER A 85 9.50 -34.63 -26.45
N SER A 86 8.38 -34.28 -27.10
CA SER A 86 7.87 -32.90 -27.18
C SER A 86 7.09 -32.47 -25.93
N THR A 87 6.88 -33.37 -24.95
CA THR A 87 6.17 -33.10 -23.69
C THR A 87 7.06 -33.24 -22.44
N ASP A 88 8.35 -33.57 -22.58
CA ASP A 88 9.29 -33.61 -21.46
C ASP A 88 9.80 -32.18 -21.19
N ASN A 89 8.94 -31.36 -20.59
CA ASN A 89 9.36 -30.14 -19.89
C ASN A 89 10.01 -30.54 -18.56
N GLU A 90 11.34 -30.61 -18.53
CA GLU A 90 12.08 -30.56 -17.26
C GLU A 90 11.87 -29.17 -16.63
N TYR A 91 10.78 -29.01 -15.86
CA TYR A 91 10.56 -27.88 -14.95
C TYR A 91 10.78 -26.47 -15.54
N GLY A 92 10.31 -26.21 -16.77
CA GLY A 92 10.27 -24.85 -17.34
C GLY A 92 11.63 -24.16 -17.56
N ARG A 93 12.76 -24.87 -17.41
CA ARG A 93 14.09 -24.28 -17.62
C ARG A 93 14.60 -24.61 -19.01
N ALA A 94 14.49 -23.67 -19.95
CA ALA A 94 15.14 -23.79 -21.25
C ALA A 94 16.67 -23.82 -21.07
N ALA A 95 17.33 -24.83 -21.66
CA ALA A 95 18.79 -24.95 -21.58
C ALA A 95 19.47 -23.72 -22.23
N ASN A 96 20.47 -23.14 -21.54
CA ASN A 96 21.18 -21.91 -21.93
C ASN A 96 20.34 -20.61 -21.87
N SER A 97 19.21 -20.59 -21.14
CA SER A 97 18.45 -19.37 -20.86
C SER A 97 19.17 -18.42 -19.90
N TRP A 98 20.11 -18.94 -19.11
CA TRP A 98 21.01 -18.19 -18.23
C TRP A 98 22.39 -18.85 -18.23
N VAL A 99 23.43 -18.06 -18.51
CA VAL A 99 24.83 -18.47 -18.42
C VAL A 99 25.56 -17.47 -17.53
N LEU A 100 26.32 -18.01 -16.57
CA LEU A 100 27.16 -17.24 -15.65
C LEU A 100 28.63 -17.54 -15.93
N PHE A 101 29.43 -16.48 -16.03
CA PHE A 101 30.89 -16.56 -16.02
C PHE A 101 31.43 -15.89 -14.76
N HIS A 102 32.36 -16.56 -14.08
CA HIS A 102 33.09 -16.00 -12.95
C HIS A 102 34.60 -16.02 -13.22
N HIS A 103 35.27 -14.88 -13.04
CA HIS A 103 36.72 -14.75 -13.11
C HIS A 103 37.21 -13.49 -12.37
N ASP A 104 38.20 -13.63 -11.47
CA ASP A 104 38.92 -12.55 -10.79
C ASP A 104 37.99 -11.44 -10.26
N ASN A 105 37.02 -11.85 -9.45
CA ASN A 105 36.01 -11.01 -8.81
C ASN A 105 35.02 -10.33 -9.77
N VAL A 106 34.95 -10.76 -11.03
CA VAL A 106 33.96 -10.29 -12.00
C VAL A 106 32.99 -11.41 -12.34
N ASP A 107 31.71 -11.13 -12.14
CA ASP A 107 30.61 -11.99 -12.57
C ASP A 107 29.94 -11.43 -13.81
N VAL A 108 29.76 -12.28 -14.83
CA VAL A 108 29.07 -11.91 -16.07
C VAL A 108 27.88 -12.82 -16.28
N HIS A 109 26.69 -12.24 -16.15
CA HIS A 109 25.40 -12.87 -16.38
C HIS A 109 24.91 -12.57 -17.79
N ILE A 110 24.60 -13.63 -18.54
CA ILE A 110 24.00 -13.55 -19.86
C ILE A 110 22.67 -14.29 -19.80
N LEU A 111 21.56 -13.57 -19.96
CA LEU A 111 20.21 -14.11 -19.81
C LEU A 111 19.36 -13.82 -21.04
N THR A 112 18.30 -14.61 -21.27
CA THR A 112 17.22 -14.18 -22.18
C THR A 112 16.45 -13.02 -21.55
N ALA A 113 15.73 -12.24 -22.37
CA ALA A 113 14.90 -11.15 -21.86
C ALA A 113 13.89 -11.67 -20.81
N GLU A 114 13.16 -12.72 -21.15
CA GLU A 114 12.24 -13.43 -20.25
C GLU A 114 12.96 -13.85 -18.95
N ARG A 115 14.09 -14.57 -19.06
CA ARG A 115 14.79 -15.08 -17.87
C ARG A 115 15.38 -13.98 -16.97
N ARG A 116 15.73 -12.84 -17.55
CA ARG A 116 16.22 -11.66 -16.84
C ARG A 116 15.10 -10.98 -16.07
N LEU A 117 13.92 -10.91 -16.67
CA LEU A 117 12.71 -10.41 -16.02
C LEU A 117 12.31 -11.34 -14.86
N ASP A 118 12.31 -12.67 -15.07
CA ASP A 118 11.99 -13.66 -14.02
C ASP A 118 12.90 -13.56 -12.79
N LEU A 119 14.21 -13.38 -13.01
CA LEU A 119 15.19 -13.42 -11.94
C LEU A 119 15.40 -12.07 -11.28
N ASN A 120 15.13 -10.97 -12.00
CA ASN A 120 15.28 -9.58 -11.58
C ASN A 120 16.57 -9.33 -10.76
N LEU A 121 17.69 -9.89 -11.22
CA LEU A 121 18.94 -9.88 -10.46
C LEU A 121 19.45 -8.46 -10.22
N GLU A 122 19.03 -7.52 -11.07
CA GLU A 122 19.30 -6.11 -10.89
C GLU A 122 18.79 -5.53 -9.56
N SER A 123 17.62 -5.96 -9.08
CA SER A 123 17.10 -5.46 -7.80
C SER A 123 17.94 -5.87 -6.60
N LEU A 124 18.76 -6.92 -6.77
CA LEU A 124 19.65 -7.43 -5.71
C LEU A 124 20.99 -6.69 -5.67
N TRP A 125 21.42 -6.12 -6.80
CA TRP A 125 22.76 -5.55 -6.97
C TRP A 125 22.76 -4.03 -7.17
N CYS A 126 21.58 -3.44 -7.32
CA CYS A 126 21.46 -2.00 -7.42
C CYS A 126 21.79 -1.32 -6.09
N PRO A 127 22.36 -0.10 -6.12
CA PRO A 127 22.45 0.76 -4.95
C PRO A 127 21.08 1.01 -4.32
N PRO A 128 20.99 1.25 -2.99
CA PRO A 128 19.72 1.53 -2.30
C PRO A 128 18.93 2.68 -2.92
N GLU A 129 19.64 3.71 -3.42
CA GLU A 129 19.06 4.85 -4.13
C GLU A 129 18.36 4.46 -5.44
N ASP A 130 18.77 3.36 -6.07
CA ASP A 130 18.28 2.88 -7.37
C ASP A 130 17.31 1.69 -7.24
N ALA A 131 17.10 1.17 -6.04
CA ALA A 131 16.18 0.05 -5.78
C ALA A 131 14.74 0.34 -6.28
N HIS A 132 14.35 1.61 -6.31
CA HIS A 132 13.07 2.06 -6.86
C HIS A 132 12.94 1.81 -8.39
N LEU A 133 14.05 1.78 -9.13
CA LEU A 133 14.08 1.48 -10.57
C LEU A 133 13.72 0.03 -10.88
N TYR A 134 13.83 -0.86 -9.89
CA TYR A 134 13.53 -2.29 -10.02
C TYR A 134 12.23 -2.70 -9.31
N LYS A 135 11.49 -1.72 -8.74
CA LYS A 135 10.04 -1.75 -8.49
C LYS A 135 9.21 -1.39 -9.74
N ALA A 136 9.85 -1.35 -10.91
CA ALA A 136 9.34 -0.75 -12.14
C ALA A 136 8.02 -1.33 -12.67
N TYR A 137 7.67 -2.60 -12.43
CA TYR A 137 6.44 -3.17 -13.03
C TYR A 137 5.16 -2.47 -12.60
N LYS A 138 5.05 -2.10 -11.32
CA LYS A 138 3.92 -1.30 -10.83
C LYS A 138 3.93 0.10 -11.45
N ALA A 139 5.07 0.80 -11.40
CA ALA A 139 5.19 2.14 -11.95
C ALA A 139 4.95 2.17 -13.47
N LEU A 140 5.41 1.13 -14.18
CA LEU A 140 5.29 0.95 -15.61
C LEU A 140 3.85 0.57 -16.00
N HIS A 141 3.19 -0.30 -15.24
CA HIS A 141 1.76 -0.57 -15.41
C HIS A 141 0.91 0.68 -15.21
N LEU A 142 1.21 1.47 -14.17
CA LEU A 142 0.51 2.72 -13.89
C LEU A 142 0.79 3.79 -14.97
N ALA A 143 1.97 3.78 -15.60
CA ALA A 143 2.32 4.68 -16.69
C ALA A 143 1.79 4.23 -18.07
N ASP A 144 1.85 2.94 -18.37
CA ASP A 144 1.38 2.30 -19.60
C ASP A 144 0.90 0.85 -19.33
N SER A 145 -0.40 0.74 -19.03
CA SER A 145 -1.06 -0.55 -18.75
C SER A 145 -1.14 -1.50 -19.95
N LYS A 146 -0.75 -1.05 -21.15
CA LYS A 146 -0.63 -1.93 -22.34
C LYS A 146 0.75 -2.57 -22.45
N ALA A 147 1.78 -1.92 -21.93
CA ALA A 147 3.14 -2.43 -21.94
C ALA A 147 3.35 -3.49 -20.86
N VAL A 148 2.73 -3.31 -19.69
CA VAL A 148 2.70 -4.27 -18.59
C VAL A 148 1.26 -4.42 -18.13
N SER A 149 0.71 -5.63 -18.25
CA SER A 149 -0.65 -5.91 -17.80
C SER A 149 -0.75 -5.99 -16.28
N PHE A 150 -1.97 -5.93 -15.75
CA PHE A 150 -2.19 -6.09 -14.30
C PHE A 150 -1.73 -7.48 -13.84
N GLU A 151 -2.04 -8.49 -14.65
CA GLU A 151 -1.67 -9.88 -14.43
C GLU A 151 -0.15 -10.09 -14.39
N ASP A 152 0.62 -9.37 -15.23
CA ASP A 152 2.09 -9.43 -15.21
C ASP A 152 2.66 -8.92 -13.88
N VAL A 153 2.09 -7.84 -13.33
CA VAL A 153 2.50 -7.30 -12.02
C VAL A 153 2.14 -8.30 -10.90
N GLU A 154 0.95 -8.88 -10.95
CA GLU A 154 0.50 -9.90 -9.98
C GLU A 154 1.40 -11.13 -10.00
N CYS A 155 1.70 -11.68 -11.18
CA CYS A 155 2.60 -12.81 -11.36
C CYS A 155 3.98 -12.49 -10.79
N THR A 156 4.53 -11.31 -11.08
CA THR A 156 5.85 -10.89 -10.57
C THR A 156 5.89 -10.87 -9.04
N LEU A 157 4.84 -10.34 -8.38
CA LEU A 157 4.73 -10.34 -6.92
C LEU A 157 4.70 -11.75 -6.34
N LEU A 158 4.01 -12.69 -7.01
CA LEU A 158 3.88 -14.08 -6.57
C LEU A 158 5.14 -14.91 -6.84
N GLU A 159 5.83 -14.67 -7.96
CA GLU A 159 7.05 -15.39 -8.37
C GLU A 159 8.19 -15.23 -7.37
N LYS A 160 8.25 -14.07 -6.70
CA LYS A 160 9.12 -13.84 -5.54
C LYS A 160 9.05 -14.98 -4.52
N TYR A 161 7.87 -15.52 -4.26
CA TYR A 161 7.63 -16.57 -3.28
C TYR A 161 7.72 -17.99 -3.87
N ALA A 162 7.65 -18.14 -5.20
CA ALA A 162 7.82 -19.42 -5.87
C ALA A 162 9.29 -19.81 -6.06
N SER A 163 10.20 -18.83 -6.06
CA SER A 163 11.60 -19.00 -6.46
C SER A 163 12.55 -19.43 -5.34
N LEU A 164 12.13 -19.37 -4.07
CA LEU A 164 13.00 -19.55 -2.91
C LEU A 164 12.82 -20.91 -2.21
N SER A 165 13.94 -21.57 -1.94
CA SER A 165 14.06 -22.59 -0.88
C SER A 165 14.13 -21.86 0.46
N VAL A 166 12.98 -21.57 1.06
CA VAL A 166 12.90 -20.58 2.15
C VAL A 166 13.20 -21.18 3.53
N GLU A 167 14.36 -20.84 4.09
CA GLU A 167 14.57 -20.67 5.54
C GLU A 167 14.59 -19.16 5.83
N GLY A 168 13.64 -18.65 6.62
CA GLY A 168 13.52 -17.23 7.01
C GLY A 168 12.10 -16.83 7.45
N ASP A 169 11.96 -15.78 8.27
CA ASP A 169 10.67 -15.18 8.64
C ASP A 169 10.27 -14.13 7.60
N TRP A 170 9.21 -14.41 6.83
CA TRP A 170 8.73 -13.54 5.74
C TRP A 170 7.40 -12.86 6.05
N ALA A 171 6.92 -12.92 7.31
CA ALA A 171 5.63 -12.38 7.68
C ALA A 171 5.48 -10.91 7.28
N SER A 172 6.47 -10.09 7.64
CA SER A 172 6.51 -8.65 7.32
C SER A 172 6.59 -8.36 5.82
N GLU A 173 7.29 -9.18 5.05
CA GLU A 173 7.40 -8.97 3.60
C GLU A 173 6.08 -9.31 2.90
N LYS A 174 5.39 -10.37 3.32
CA LYS A 174 4.10 -10.77 2.76
C LYS A 174 3.03 -9.71 2.98
N ILE A 175 2.93 -9.16 4.19
CA ILE A 175 1.95 -8.09 4.45
C ILE A 175 2.30 -6.82 3.66
N ASN A 176 3.58 -6.51 3.45
CA ASN A 176 4.01 -5.40 2.60
C ASN A 176 3.58 -5.61 1.14
N ASP A 177 3.80 -6.80 0.59
CA ASP A 177 3.40 -7.11 -0.79
C ASP A 177 1.88 -7.15 -0.95
N VAL A 178 1.14 -7.67 0.03
CA VAL A 178 -0.33 -7.57 0.08
C VAL A 178 -0.78 -6.11 0.09
N THR A 179 -0.10 -5.26 0.87
CA THR A 179 -0.41 -3.82 0.94
C THR A 179 -0.12 -3.14 -0.40
N GLU A 180 1.00 -3.46 -1.06
CA GLU A 180 1.35 -2.91 -2.36
C GLU A 180 0.43 -3.38 -3.49
N TYR A 181 0.00 -4.64 -3.46
CA TYR A 181 -1.03 -5.18 -4.35
C TYR A 181 -2.38 -4.47 -4.12
N SER A 182 -2.72 -4.20 -2.86
CA SER A 182 -3.94 -3.46 -2.51
C SER A 182 -3.91 -2.03 -3.05
N LYS A 183 -2.76 -1.35 -2.99
CA LYS A 183 -2.57 -0.04 -3.66
C LYS A 183 -2.71 -0.16 -5.18
N LEU A 184 -2.10 -1.18 -5.79
CA LEU A 184 -2.22 -1.44 -7.23
C LEU A 184 -3.68 -1.61 -7.66
N LEU A 185 -4.49 -2.34 -6.89
CA LEU A 185 -5.92 -2.50 -7.15
C LEU A 185 -6.68 -1.18 -7.18
N LEU A 186 -6.31 -0.23 -6.32
CA LEU A 186 -6.92 1.11 -6.27
C LEU A 186 -6.46 2.01 -7.42
N ASP A 187 -5.16 1.97 -7.74
CA ASP A 187 -4.53 2.91 -8.66
C ASP A 187 -4.61 2.46 -10.13
N SER A 188 -4.73 1.14 -10.38
CA SER A 188 -4.73 0.58 -11.73
C SER A 188 -5.99 1.00 -12.50
N PRO A 189 -5.86 1.47 -13.75
CA PRO A 189 -7.00 1.70 -14.62
C PRO A 189 -7.87 0.46 -14.87
N ALA A 190 -7.28 -0.74 -14.78
CA ALA A 190 -7.98 -2.00 -15.05
C ALA A 190 -8.92 -2.43 -13.91
N THR A 191 -8.60 -2.05 -12.67
CA THR A 191 -9.34 -2.41 -11.46
C THR A 191 -9.90 -1.21 -10.72
N ARG A 192 -9.84 -0.02 -11.33
CA ARG A 192 -10.27 1.25 -10.73
C ARG A 192 -11.68 1.12 -10.17
N ILE A 193 -11.81 1.37 -8.88
CA ILE A 193 -13.08 1.27 -8.17
C ILE A 193 -13.92 2.52 -8.46
N ASN A 194 -14.96 2.33 -9.28
CA ASN A 194 -15.91 3.37 -9.68
C ASN A 194 -17.38 2.90 -9.62
N SER A 195 -17.60 1.65 -9.20
CA SER A 195 -18.91 1.04 -9.02
C SER A 195 -18.82 -0.01 -7.92
N LYS A 196 -19.98 -0.51 -7.51
CA LYS A 196 -20.05 -1.61 -6.54
C LYS A 196 -19.40 -2.88 -7.10
N GLU A 197 -19.70 -3.22 -8.35
CA GLU A 197 -19.16 -4.42 -9.01
C GLU A 197 -17.63 -4.34 -9.12
N ALA A 198 -17.06 -3.15 -9.32
CA ALA A 198 -15.62 -2.95 -9.32
C ALA A 198 -15.01 -3.13 -7.92
N ALA A 199 -15.68 -2.64 -6.86
CA ALA A 199 -15.27 -2.86 -5.48
C ALA A 199 -15.29 -4.36 -5.11
N ASP A 200 -16.38 -5.06 -5.45
CA ASP A 200 -16.52 -6.50 -5.23
C ASP A 200 -15.38 -7.27 -5.92
N ASN A 201 -15.09 -6.95 -7.18
CA ASN A 201 -14.00 -7.57 -7.94
C ASN A 201 -12.62 -7.29 -7.30
N ALA A 202 -12.35 -6.05 -6.87
CA ALA A 202 -11.09 -5.71 -6.22
C ALA A 202 -10.90 -6.48 -4.90
N LEU A 203 -11.95 -6.60 -4.08
CA LEU A 203 -11.92 -7.37 -2.84
C LEU A 203 -11.74 -8.88 -3.11
N ASP A 204 -12.41 -9.42 -4.13
CA ASP A 204 -12.25 -10.81 -4.55
C ASP A 204 -10.82 -11.10 -5.01
N LYS A 205 -10.23 -10.23 -5.83
CA LYS A 205 -8.82 -10.31 -6.27
C LYS A 205 -7.86 -10.26 -5.08
N LEU A 206 -8.06 -9.33 -4.16
CA LEU A 206 -7.25 -9.23 -2.94
C LEU A 206 -7.35 -10.50 -2.09
N SER A 207 -8.55 -11.04 -1.92
CA SER A 207 -8.78 -12.29 -1.18
C SER A 207 -8.07 -13.48 -1.82
N GLN A 208 -8.12 -13.59 -3.15
CA GLN A 208 -7.43 -14.64 -3.91
C GLN A 208 -5.90 -14.49 -3.79
N PHE A 209 -5.38 -13.27 -3.92
CA PHE A 209 -3.94 -12.99 -3.77
C PHE A 209 -3.42 -13.38 -2.38
N ILE A 210 -4.11 -12.94 -1.31
CA ILE A 210 -3.76 -13.32 0.07
C ILE A 210 -3.84 -14.84 0.24
N SER A 211 -4.91 -15.47 -0.26
CA SER A 211 -5.08 -16.92 -0.14
C SER A 211 -3.95 -17.70 -0.82
N LEU A 212 -3.51 -17.27 -2.00
CA LEU A 212 -2.41 -17.88 -2.74
C LEU A 212 -1.06 -17.66 -2.05
N LEU A 213 -0.82 -16.46 -1.53
CA LEU A 213 0.42 -16.11 -0.85
C LEU A 213 0.63 -16.88 0.46
N TYR A 214 -0.46 -17.20 1.17
CA TYR A 214 -0.42 -17.87 2.48
C TYR A 214 -0.78 -19.36 2.42
N SER A 215 -1.22 -19.92 1.29
CA SER A 215 -1.71 -21.31 1.21
C SER A 215 -0.68 -22.38 1.61
N PHE A 216 0.61 -22.08 1.44
CA PHE A 216 1.71 -22.99 1.78
C PHE A 216 2.64 -22.43 2.87
N SER A 217 2.20 -21.39 3.57
CA SER A 217 2.97 -20.75 4.62
C SER A 217 2.51 -21.20 6.01
N SER A 218 3.45 -21.30 6.95
CA SER A 218 3.16 -21.43 8.38
C SER A 218 2.70 -20.12 9.04
N ASP A 219 2.87 -19.00 8.34
CA ASP A 219 2.66 -17.66 8.88
C ASP A 219 1.16 -17.35 8.90
N ARG A 220 0.71 -16.61 9.92
CA ARG A 220 -0.66 -16.12 9.97
C ARG A 220 -0.70 -14.71 9.42
N PHE A 221 -1.65 -14.44 8.51
CA PHE A 221 -1.87 -13.10 8.01
C PHE A 221 -2.26 -12.15 9.15
N SER A 222 -1.50 -11.06 9.29
CA SER A 222 -1.76 -10.02 10.29
C SER A 222 -1.99 -8.66 9.63
N MET A 223 -3.22 -8.16 9.68
CA MET A 223 -3.56 -6.83 9.16
C MET A 223 -2.85 -5.69 9.90
N SER A 224 -2.38 -5.93 11.12
CA SER A 224 -1.75 -4.93 11.99
C SER A 224 -0.25 -4.80 11.78
N GLU A 225 0.38 -5.72 11.05
CA GLU A 225 1.83 -5.66 10.78
C GLU A 225 2.20 -4.54 9.81
N ASN A 226 1.28 -4.11 8.94
CA ASN A 226 1.43 -2.92 8.12
C ASN A 226 0.29 -1.92 8.41
N PRO A 227 0.60 -0.72 8.94
CA PRO A 227 -0.42 0.26 9.34
C PRO A 227 -1.23 0.83 8.18
N ASP A 228 -0.73 0.76 6.94
CA ASP A 228 -1.43 1.27 5.75
C ASP A 228 -2.53 0.31 5.28
N PHE A 229 -2.44 -0.98 5.61
CA PHE A 229 -3.31 -2.01 5.04
C PHE A 229 -4.78 -1.78 5.38
N MET A 230 -5.12 -1.52 6.65
CA MET A 230 -6.52 -1.30 7.06
C MET A 230 -7.15 -0.06 6.37
N PRO A 231 -6.50 1.14 6.34
CA PRO A 231 -6.97 2.27 5.56
C PRO A 231 -7.21 1.96 4.07
N ILE A 232 -6.29 1.22 3.45
CA ILE A 232 -6.38 0.86 2.03
C ILE A 232 -7.54 -0.12 1.79
N LEU A 233 -7.69 -1.14 2.65
CA LEU A 233 -8.79 -2.08 2.60
C LEU A 233 -10.14 -1.36 2.75
N TRP A 234 -10.22 -0.38 3.66
CA TRP A 234 -11.41 0.47 3.79
C TRP A 234 -11.65 1.33 2.56
N ARG A 235 -10.59 1.90 1.95
CA ARG A 235 -10.68 2.70 0.72
C ARG A 235 -11.28 1.93 -0.46
N MET A 236 -11.14 0.60 -0.48
CA MET A 236 -11.76 -0.26 -1.51
C MET A 236 -13.29 -0.32 -1.42
N THR A 237 -13.87 0.09 -0.29
CA THR A 237 -15.32 -0.01 -0.04
C THR A 237 -16.12 1.20 -0.54
N TYR A 238 -15.46 2.20 -1.13
CA TYR A 238 -16.13 3.37 -1.67
C TYR A 238 -15.41 3.95 -2.89
N TRP A 239 -16.12 4.81 -3.62
CA TRP A 239 -15.57 5.58 -4.73
C TRP A 239 -16.05 7.02 -4.69
N GLU A 240 -15.26 7.90 -5.29
CA GLU A 240 -15.42 9.35 -5.19
C GLU A 240 -16.29 9.88 -6.32
N ASN A 241 -17.28 10.69 -5.98
CA ASN A 241 -18.15 11.40 -6.91
C ASN A 241 -17.73 12.88 -7.07
N GLY A 242 -16.84 13.35 -6.19
CA GLY A 242 -16.29 14.70 -6.18
C GLY A 242 -15.17 14.81 -5.15
N ASP A 243 -14.71 16.04 -4.90
CA ASP A 243 -13.63 16.28 -3.95
C ASP A 243 -14.04 15.95 -2.51
N VAL A 244 -13.52 14.84 -1.99
CA VAL A 244 -13.78 14.35 -0.62
C VAL A 244 -13.13 15.26 0.41
N ILE A 245 -13.76 15.39 1.58
CA ILE A 245 -13.13 16.02 2.75
C ILE A 245 -12.36 14.94 3.51
N SER A 246 -11.05 15.07 3.54
CA SER A 246 -10.13 14.18 4.25
C SER A 246 -9.70 14.77 5.60
N PRO A 247 -9.11 13.96 6.50
CA PRO A 247 -8.46 14.47 7.72
C PRO A 247 -7.45 15.58 7.46
N LYS A 248 -6.72 15.52 6.33
CA LYS A 248 -5.74 16.54 5.95
C LYS A 248 -6.37 17.89 5.63
N ASP A 249 -7.59 17.90 5.08
CA ASP A 249 -8.31 19.15 4.82
C ASP A 249 -8.69 19.81 6.13
N VAL A 250 -9.12 19.02 7.12
CA VAL A 250 -9.41 19.51 8.47
C VAL A 250 -8.15 20.03 9.16
N ASP A 251 -7.03 19.32 9.07
CA ASP A 251 -5.73 19.78 9.58
C ASP A 251 -5.33 21.12 8.96
N TYR A 252 -5.42 21.22 7.62
CA TYR A 252 -5.11 22.43 6.88
C TYR A 252 -5.96 23.61 7.33
N PHE A 253 -7.26 23.41 7.56
CA PHE A 253 -8.13 24.46 8.08
C PHE A 253 -7.76 24.86 9.52
N ILE A 254 -7.47 23.89 10.39
CA ILE A 254 -7.07 24.19 11.77
C ILE A 254 -5.79 25.03 11.75
N GLU A 255 -4.80 24.66 10.94
CA GLU A 255 -3.53 25.36 10.83
C GLU A 255 -3.65 26.76 10.20
N THR A 256 -4.41 26.90 9.10
CA THR A 256 -4.39 28.12 8.27
C THR A 256 -5.63 29.00 8.43
N GLY A 257 -6.76 28.43 8.82
CA GLY A 257 -8.08 29.10 8.83
C GLY A 257 -8.76 29.20 7.47
N LEU A 258 -8.14 28.68 6.40
CA LEU A 258 -8.71 28.71 5.07
C LEU A 258 -9.70 27.56 4.90
N VAL A 259 -10.95 27.88 4.56
CA VAL A 259 -12.04 26.91 4.41
C VAL A 259 -12.29 26.61 2.95
N THR A 260 -12.22 25.34 2.59
CA THR A 260 -12.70 24.84 1.29
C THR A 260 -14.07 24.21 1.49
N LYS A 261 -15.15 24.99 1.30
CA LYS A 261 -16.52 24.46 1.40
C LYS A 261 -16.83 23.53 0.23
N LYS A 262 -17.44 22.39 0.54
CA LYS A 262 -17.93 21.41 -0.44
C LYS A 262 -19.46 21.47 -0.55
N PRO A 263 -20.04 21.04 -1.68
CA PRO A 263 -21.49 21.00 -1.82
C PRO A 263 -22.11 20.02 -0.82
N ALA A 264 -23.33 20.29 -0.37
CA ALA A 264 -24.10 19.45 0.55
C ALA A 264 -24.67 18.18 -0.12
N THR A 265 -23.94 17.62 -1.07
CA THR A 265 -24.26 16.37 -1.78
C THR A 265 -23.24 15.30 -1.38
N PRO A 266 -23.61 14.01 -1.39
CA PRO A 266 -22.65 12.93 -1.14
C PRO A 266 -21.44 13.04 -2.06
N LEU A 267 -20.25 13.17 -1.46
CA LEU A 267 -18.96 13.28 -2.13
C LEU A 267 -18.41 11.90 -2.52
N ILE A 268 -18.92 10.84 -1.88
CA ILE A 268 -18.59 9.45 -2.20
C ILE A 268 -19.85 8.58 -2.28
N THR A 269 -19.71 7.41 -2.91
CA THR A 269 -20.67 6.32 -2.78
C THR A 269 -20.03 5.15 -2.06
N LEU A 270 -20.68 4.68 -0.99
CA LEU A 270 -20.21 3.61 -0.12
C LEU A 270 -20.89 2.29 -0.47
N ALA A 271 -20.11 1.25 -0.79
CA ALA A 271 -20.55 -0.13 -0.86
C ALA A 271 -20.87 -0.64 0.55
N SER A 272 -22.10 -0.37 1.01
CA SER A 272 -22.43 -0.45 2.45
C SER A 272 -22.30 -1.85 3.03
N ASN A 273 -22.54 -2.90 2.23
CA ASN A 273 -22.37 -4.28 2.66
C ASN A 273 -20.89 -4.61 2.86
N ASP A 274 -20.05 -4.23 1.90
CA ASP A 274 -18.62 -4.53 1.89
C ASP A 274 -17.89 -3.71 2.96
N ALA A 275 -18.25 -2.44 3.12
CA ALA A 275 -17.83 -1.60 4.24
C ALA A 275 -18.10 -2.27 5.59
N ARG A 276 -19.34 -2.74 5.82
CA ARG A 276 -19.69 -3.46 7.05
C ARG A 276 -18.89 -4.75 7.21
N ASN A 277 -18.71 -5.52 6.15
CA ASN A 277 -17.96 -6.77 6.17
C ASN A 277 -16.48 -6.52 6.50
N VAL A 278 -15.87 -5.49 5.89
CA VAL A 278 -14.48 -5.07 6.16
C VAL A 278 -14.30 -4.64 7.61
N LEU A 279 -15.19 -3.81 8.17
CA LEU A 279 -15.10 -3.44 9.59
C LEU A 279 -15.26 -4.65 10.51
N THR A 280 -16.21 -5.55 10.20
CA THR A 280 -16.41 -6.78 10.97
C THR A 280 -15.16 -7.67 10.93
N LEU A 281 -14.52 -7.75 9.77
CA LEU A 281 -13.28 -8.51 9.58
C LEU A 281 -12.11 -7.89 10.37
N ILE A 282 -11.94 -6.57 10.31
CA ILE A 282 -10.93 -5.84 11.09
C ILE A 282 -11.16 -6.03 12.59
N GLU A 283 -12.40 -5.86 13.06
CA GLU A 283 -12.75 -6.08 14.47
C GLU A 283 -12.48 -7.53 14.92
N HIS A 284 -12.79 -8.51 14.08
CA HIS A 284 -12.53 -9.92 14.38
C HIS A 284 -11.02 -10.22 14.41
N HIS A 285 -10.27 -9.72 13.43
CA HIS A 285 -8.81 -9.85 13.36
C HIS A 285 -8.16 -9.24 14.61
N ASN A 286 -8.58 -8.04 14.98
CA ASN A 286 -8.03 -7.34 16.15
C ASN A 286 -8.35 -8.04 17.48
N LYS A 287 -9.52 -8.67 17.62
CA LYS A 287 -9.86 -9.47 18.80
C LYS A 287 -9.01 -10.74 18.92
N THR A 288 -8.51 -11.26 17.80
CA THR A 288 -7.78 -12.54 17.74
C THR A 288 -6.26 -12.38 17.70
N ALA A 289 -5.74 -11.22 17.30
CA ALA A 289 -4.31 -10.93 17.17
C ALA A 289 -3.60 -10.45 18.45
N GLY A 290 -4.30 -10.33 19.59
CA GLY A 290 -3.73 -9.94 20.89
C GLY A 290 -3.54 -8.41 21.07
N GLU A 291 -2.95 -7.99 22.19
CA GLU A 291 -2.87 -6.58 22.64
C GLU A 291 -2.16 -5.59 21.68
N LYS A 292 -1.51 -6.07 20.62
CA LYS A 292 -0.76 -5.23 19.65
C LYS A 292 -1.56 -4.74 18.44
N SER A 293 -2.81 -5.18 18.26
CA SER A 293 -3.64 -4.82 17.09
C SER A 293 -4.82 -3.93 17.47
N ALA A 294 -4.55 -2.76 18.05
CA ALA A 294 -5.60 -1.77 18.30
C ALA A 294 -5.88 -0.97 17.03
N ILE A 295 -7.16 -0.73 16.73
CA ILE A 295 -7.55 0.18 15.65
C ILE A 295 -7.03 1.57 15.99
N SER A 296 -6.32 2.20 15.05
CA SER A 296 -5.76 3.53 15.28
C SER A 296 -6.86 4.61 15.30
N PRO A 297 -6.72 5.66 16.13
CA PRO A 297 -7.65 6.80 16.12
C PRO A 297 -7.78 7.44 14.73
N SER A 298 -6.69 7.52 13.97
CA SER A 298 -6.69 8.07 12.60
C SER A 298 -7.53 7.22 11.63
N PHE A 299 -7.54 5.89 11.78
CA PHE A 299 -8.40 5.03 10.98
C PHE A 299 -9.87 5.21 11.35
N LEU A 300 -10.17 5.31 12.64
CA LEU A 300 -11.54 5.56 13.11
C LEU A 300 -12.07 6.92 12.60
N GLU A 301 -11.24 7.95 12.62
CA GLU A 301 -11.59 9.23 12.00
C GLU A 301 -11.83 9.11 10.48
N LEU A 302 -11.00 8.35 9.78
CA LEU A 302 -11.21 8.08 8.35
C LEU A 302 -12.57 7.42 8.10
N VAL A 303 -12.93 6.40 8.89
CA VAL A 303 -14.24 5.73 8.81
C VAL A 303 -15.38 6.71 9.10
N PHE A 304 -15.23 7.52 10.15
CA PHE A 304 -16.18 8.55 10.53
C PHE A 304 -16.41 9.56 9.39
N PHE A 305 -15.35 10.13 8.82
CA PHE A 305 -15.46 11.07 7.70
C PHE A 305 -16.00 10.39 6.45
N THR A 306 -15.73 9.09 6.23
CA THR A 306 -16.31 8.34 5.11
C THR A 306 -17.84 8.34 5.19
N TYR A 307 -18.44 8.12 6.37
CA TYR A 307 -19.89 8.18 6.52
C TYR A 307 -20.46 9.58 6.24
N GLY A 308 -19.81 10.63 6.72
CA GLY A 308 -20.23 12.00 6.46
C GLY A 308 -20.15 12.36 4.97
N ASN A 309 -19.05 11.97 4.30
CA ASN A 309 -18.85 12.20 2.87
C ASN A 309 -19.87 11.39 2.04
N ALA A 310 -20.32 10.22 2.52
CA ALA A 310 -21.36 9.42 1.89
C ALA A 310 -22.79 9.91 2.18
N GLY A 311 -22.97 10.93 3.03
CA GLY A 311 -24.27 11.38 3.51
C GLY A 311 -24.99 10.37 4.42
N LYS A 312 -24.25 9.40 4.98
CA LYS A 312 -24.74 8.35 5.89
C LYS A 312 -24.77 8.87 7.33
N TRP A 313 -25.60 9.89 7.56
CA TRP A 313 -25.60 10.66 8.81
C TRP A 313 -26.02 9.87 10.04
N LYS A 314 -26.86 8.84 9.89
CA LYS A 314 -27.25 7.98 11.01
C LYS A 314 -26.04 7.18 11.52
N GLU A 315 -25.28 6.60 10.60
CA GLU A 315 -24.05 5.86 10.89
C GLU A 315 -22.95 6.81 11.40
N PHE A 316 -22.82 7.99 10.79
CA PHE A 316 -21.89 9.03 11.24
C PHE A 316 -22.08 9.37 12.73
N TRP A 317 -23.29 9.75 13.15
CA TRP A 317 -23.54 10.12 14.54
C TRP A 317 -23.47 8.93 15.51
N ALA A 318 -23.81 7.73 15.06
CA ALA A 318 -23.65 6.52 15.87
C ALA A 318 -22.16 6.21 16.15
N GLU A 319 -21.29 6.42 15.17
CA GLU A 319 -19.85 6.22 15.33
C GLU A 319 -19.18 7.34 16.12
N TRP A 320 -19.67 8.59 16.04
CA TRP A 320 -19.16 9.71 16.85
C TRP A 320 -19.10 9.38 18.35
N ASP A 321 -20.22 8.93 18.92
CA ASP A 321 -20.32 8.62 20.34
C ASP A 321 -19.49 7.38 20.71
N LYS A 322 -19.38 6.40 19.80
CA LYS A 322 -18.65 5.15 20.02
C LYS A 322 -17.12 5.31 19.94
N ILE A 323 -16.64 6.09 18.97
CA ILE A 323 -15.22 6.20 18.65
C ILE A 323 -14.51 7.15 19.60
N PHE A 324 -15.09 8.33 19.85
CA PHE A 324 -14.36 9.44 20.47
C PHE A 324 -14.64 9.61 21.96
N PHE A 325 -15.62 8.89 22.51
CA PHE A 325 -15.95 8.93 23.93
C PHE A 325 -16.02 7.51 24.54
N PRO A 326 -14.89 6.78 24.63
CA PRO A 326 -14.83 5.58 25.47
C PRO A 326 -15.01 5.95 26.96
N GLU A 327 -15.17 4.95 27.85
CA GLU A 327 -15.66 5.10 29.23
C GLU A 327 -15.01 6.22 30.09
N THR A 328 -13.81 6.71 29.77
CA THR A 328 -13.23 7.93 30.38
C THR A 328 -12.28 8.65 29.38
N PRO A 329 -12.77 9.64 28.61
CA PRO A 329 -11.93 10.36 27.66
C PRO A 329 -11.05 11.39 28.36
N ILE A 330 -9.81 11.54 27.89
CA ILE A 330 -8.92 12.61 28.36
C ILE A 330 -9.52 13.96 27.88
N PRO A 331 -9.78 14.95 28.76
CA PRO A 331 -10.48 16.18 28.39
C PRO A 331 -9.87 16.94 27.21
N SER A 332 -8.54 16.99 27.14
CA SER A 332 -7.83 17.65 26.03
C SER A 332 -8.03 16.92 24.70
N ALA A 333 -7.94 15.59 24.70
CA ALA A 333 -8.19 14.78 23.50
C ALA A 333 -9.65 14.89 23.05
N ALA A 334 -10.61 14.86 23.98
CA ALA A 334 -12.03 15.05 23.68
C ALA A 334 -12.30 16.41 23.02
N LEU A 335 -11.71 17.49 23.56
CA LEU A 335 -11.85 18.82 22.98
C LEU A 335 -11.24 18.90 21.57
N GLN A 336 -10.07 18.29 21.35
CA GLN A 336 -9.49 18.20 20.00
C GLN A 336 -10.45 17.54 19.01
N GLN A 337 -11.11 16.44 19.39
CA GLN A 337 -12.09 15.77 18.52
C GLN A 337 -13.29 16.65 18.22
N TRP A 338 -13.79 17.42 19.21
CA TRP A 338 -14.85 18.41 18.99
C TRP A 338 -14.44 19.48 17.97
N VAL A 339 -13.22 20.02 18.06
CA VAL A 339 -12.71 21.00 17.08
C VAL A 339 -12.67 20.40 15.68
N ARG A 340 -12.21 19.15 15.55
CA ARG A 340 -12.15 18.43 14.28
C ARG A 340 -13.54 18.16 13.69
N LEU A 341 -14.50 17.73 14.52
CA LEU A 341 -15.89 17.54 14.12
C LEU A 341 -16.50 18.83 13.56
N VAL A 342 -16.40 19.93 14.31
CA VAL A 342 -17.01 21.20 13.90
C VAL A 342 -16.35 21.74 12.64
N SER A 343 -15.03 21.57 12.50
CA SER A 343 -14.29 21.89 11.28
C SER A 343 -14.79 21.08 10.08
N TYR A 344 -15.02 19.79 10.26
CA TYR A 344 -15.57 18.92 9.23
C TYR A 344 -17.00 19.32 8.82
N LEU A 345 -17.88 19.59 9.78
CA LEU A 345 -19.27 20.01 9.54
C LEU A 345 -19.35 21.35 8.79
N LEU A 346 -18.44 22.28 9.09
CA LEU A 346 -18.32 23.52 8.33
C LEU A 346 -18.01 23.25 6.85
N MET A 347 -17.10 22.31 6.56
CA MET A 347 -16.66 22.00 5.21
C MET A 347 -17.75 21.31 4.38
N ILE A 348 -18.46 20.32 4.95
CA ILE A 348 -19.52 19.59 4.24
C ILE A 348 -20.75 20.47 3.95
N SER A 349 -20.88 21.61 4.64
CA SER A 349 -21.90 22.64 4.42
C SER A 349 -23.36 22.14 4.45
N SER A 350 -23.63 21.08 5.23
CA SER A 350 -24.97 20.52 5.37
C SER A 350 -25.77 21.23 6.48
N LEU A 351 -26.73 22.08 6.09
CA LEU A 351 -27.56 22.83 7.05
C LEU A 351 -28.29 21.94 8.06
N ALA A 352 -28.75 20.76 7.63
CA ALA A 352 -29.44 19.82 8.51
C ALA A 352 -28.52 19.27 9.61
N GLN A 353 -27.24 19.02 9.29
CA GLN A 353 -26.28 18.49 10.25
C GLN A 353 -25.72 19.57 11.17
N ASN A 354 -25.54 20.78 10.65
CA ASN A 354 -25.21 21.94 11.47
C ASN A 354 -26.33 22.20 12.50
N LEU A 355 -27.59 22.14 12.06
CA LEU A 355 -28.74 22.27 12.97
C LEU A 355 -28.78 21.14 14.00
N HIS A 356 -28.57 19.89 13.58
CA HIS A 356 -28.52 18.74 14.49
C HIS A 356 -27.43 18.90 15.56
N PHE A 357 -26.23 19.33 15.16
CA PHE A 357 -25.14 19.63 16.09
C PHE A 357 -25.56 20.69 17.13
N PHE A 358 -26.15 21.80 16.70
CA PHE A 358 -26.59 22.86 17.62
C PHE A 358 -27.77 22.47 18.51
N ASP A 359 -28.72 21.67 18.01
CA ASP A 359 -29.87 21.27 18.82
C ASP A 359 -29.54 20.16 19.80
N TYR A 360 -28.68 19.22 19.42
CA TYR A 360 -28.32 18.08 20.24
C TYR A 360 -27.02 18.30 20.99
N TYR A 361 -25.88 18.37 20.30
CA TYR A 361 -24.54 18.35 20.90
C TYR A 361 -24.08 19.69 21.52
N TRP A 362 -24.75 20.80 21.21
CA TRP A 362 -24.51 22.07 21.89
C TRP A 362 -25.37 22.25 23.16
N LYS A 363 -26.60 21.73 23.17
CA LYS A 363 -27.58 21.98 24.25
C LYS A 363 -27.76 20.83 25.23
N THR A 364 -27.82 19.61 24.72
CA THR A 364 -28.23 18.41 25.48
C THR A 364 -27.07 17.45 25.66
N GLY A 365 -26.31 17.22 24.59
CA GLY A 365 -25.20 16.27 24.57
C GLY A 365 -25.66 14.83 24.45
N SER A 366 -24.72 13.92 24.16
CA SER A 366 -24.97 12.49 24.27
C SER A 366 -24.74 12.02 25.71
N ALA A 367 -25.33 10.89 26.08
CA ALA A 367 -25.16 10.30 27.40
C ALA A 367 -23.70 9.91 27.71
N VAL A 368 -22.86 9.78 26.67
CA VAL A 368 -21.48 9.32 26.77
C VAL A 368 -20.50 10.49 26.60
N GLY A 369 -20.67 11.29 25.55
CA GLY A 369 -19.75 12.39 25.20
C GLY A 369 -20.14 13.76 25.74
N GLY A 370 -21.35 13.91 26.31
CA GLY A 370 -21.86 15.18 26.78
C GLY A 370 -21.97 16.21 25.65
N THR A 371 -21.89 17.49 26.03
CA THR A 371 -21.86 18.63 25.11
C THR A 371 -20.44 19.12 24.85
N LEU A 372 -20.26 19.84 23.73
CA LEU A 372 -19.00 20.54 23.44
C LEU A 372 -18.62 21.52 24.57
N MET A 373 -19.60 22.21 25.15
CA MET A 373 -19.37 23.18 26.22
C MET A 373 -18.93 22.51 27.53
N GLU A 374 -19.54 21.38 27.90
CA GLU A 374 -19.10 20.59 29.07
C GLU A 374 -17.67 20.08 28.90
N CYS A 375 -17.30 19.59 27.71
CA CYS A 375 -15.92 19.18 27.42
C CYS A 375 -14.94 20.37 27.51
N LEU A 376 -15.34 21.54 27.03
CA LEU A 376 -14.52 22.74 27.10
C LEU A 376 -14.28 23.19 28.55
N GLU A 377 -15.32 23.21 29.38
CA GLU A 377 -15.19 23.52 30.81
C GLU A 377 -14.35 22.47 31.55
N ALA A 378 -14.54 21.18 31.24
CA ALA A 378 -13.76 20.09 31.82
C ALA A 378 -12.26 20.18 31.49
N ASN A 379 -11.92 20.76 30.33
CA ASN A 379 -10.53 21.04 29.95
C ASN A 379 -10.02 22.41 30.45
N GLY A 380 -10.77 23.07 31.34
CA GLY A 380 -10.42 24.39 31.88
C GLY A 380 -10.39 25.50 30.83
N ARG A 381 -11.15 25.35 29.74
CA ARG A 381 -11.18 26.24 28.57
C ARG A 381 -9.84 26.42 27.85
N ASN A 382 -8.89 25.50 28.08
CA ASN A 382 -7.60 25.53 27.42
C ASN A 382 -7.66 24.78 26.09
N PHE A 383 -6.99 25.33 25.08
CA PHE A 383 -6.80 24.66 23.78
C PHE A 383 -5.36 24.20 23.65
N SER A 384 -5.12 23.18 22.83
CA SER A 384 -3.75 22.66 22.61
C SER A 384 -2.91 23.68 21.84
N SER A 385 -3.56 24.52 21.02
CA SER A 385 -2.93 25.62 20.31
C SER A 385 -3.89 26.80 20.10
N PRO A 386 -3.37 28.02 19.85
CA PRO A 386 -4.19 29.16 19.43
C PRO A 386 -4.93 28.90 18.11
N ASN A 387 -4.36 28.06 17.25
CA ASN A 387 -4.95 27.63 15.98
C ASN A 387 -6.22 26.81 16.20
N GLU A 388 -6.25 25.89 17.16
CA GLU A 388 -7.46 25.14 17.53
C GLU A 388 -8.57 26.06 18.06
N LYS A 389 -8.23 26.99 18.96
CA LYS A 389 -9.18 28.00 19.48
C LYS A 389 -9.79 28.80 18.32
N ARG A 390 -8.95 29.32 17.43
CA ARG A 390 -9.37 30.08 16.25
C ARG A 390 -10.25 29.24 15.31
N ALA A 391 -9.86 28.01 15.01
CA ALA A 391 -10.60 27.12 14.12
C ALA A 391 -12.01 26.83 14.65
N LEU A 392 -12.14 26.56 15.96
CA LEU A 392 -13.44 26.39 16.62
C LEU A 392 -14.30 27.65 16.48
N LEU A 393 -13.76 28.81 16.86
CA LEU A 393 -14.49 30.09 16.81
C LEU A 393 -14.97 30.41 15.39
N VAL A 394 -14.11 30.25 14.39
CA VAL A 394 -14.45 30.48 12.98
C VAL A 394 -15.52 29.51 12.51
N ALA A 395 -15.37 28.22 12.80
CA ALA A 395 -16.27 27.19 12.31
C ALA A 395 -17.67 27.30 12.94
N VAL A 396 -17.77 27.47 14.27
CA VAL A 396 -19.07 27.60 14.93
C VAL A 396 -19.80 28.86 14.47
N ASN A 397 -19.11 30.01 14.38
CA ASN A 397 -19.73 31.25 13.88
C ASN A 397 -20.22 31.08 12.44
N ALA A 398 -19.38 30.55 11.54
CA ALA A 398 -19.75 30.38 10.14
C ALA A 398 -20.90 29.37 9.95
N MET A 399 -20.99 28.31 10.77
CA MET A 399 -22.13 27.40 10.77
C MET A 399 -23.40 28.09 11.29
N ALA A 400 -23.32 28.84 12.38
CA ALA A 400 -24.46 29.60 12.93
C ALA A 400 -24.97 30.66 11.95
N ASP A 401 -24.07 31.37 11.26
CA ASP A 401 -24.40 32.37 10.24
C ASP A 401 -25.05 31.76 8.99
N SER A 402 -24.67 30.53 8.64
CA SER A 402 -25.29 29.80 7.52
C SER A 402 -26.73 29.36 7.78
N LEU A 403 -27.15 29.36 9.05
CA LEU A 403 -28.50 29.02 9.47
C LEU A 403 -29.37 30.30 9.52
N ASP A 404 -30.18 30.50 10.55
CA ASP A 404 -31.00 31.70 10.73
C ASP A 404 -30.38 32.61 11.80
N PRO A 405 -29.63 33.65 11.43
CA PRO A 405 -28.85 34.46 12.37
C PRO A 405 -29.69 35.14 13.45
N SER A 406 -31.00 35.28 13.22
CA SER A 406 -31.94 36.01 14.06
C SER A 406 -32.55 35.18 15.19
N LYS A 407 -32.40 33.85 15.16
CA LYS A 407 -32.93 33.00 16.23
C LYS A 407 -32.13 33.18 17.51
N GLU A 408 -32.85 33.32 18.63
CA GLU A 408 -32.28 33.50 19.98
C GLU A 408 -31.20 32.45 20.32
N VAL A 409 -31.39 31.20 19.89
CA VAL A 409 -30.42 30.11 20.09
C VAL A 409 -29.04 30.49 19.56
N PHE A 410 -28.93 31.07 18.36
CA PHE A 410 -27.63 31.41 17.77
C PHE A 410 -27.07 32.72 18.32
N ILE A 411 -27.91 33.60 18.86
CA ILE A 411 -27.44 34.77 19.62
C ILE A 411 -26.73 34.31 20.89
N GLU A 412 -27.31 33.34 21.61
CA GLU A 412 -26.71 32.77 22.81
C GLU A 412 -25.42 32.01 22.50
N VAL A 413 -25.38 31.22 21.42
CA VAL A 413 -24.14 30.57 20.93
C VAL A 413 -23.03 31.61 20.72
N ARG A 414 -23.31 32.71 20.02
CA ARG A 414 -22.30 33.77 19.78
C ARG A 414 -21.82 34.43 21.06
N LYS A 415 -22.71 34.64 22.03
CA LYS A 415 -22.34 35.17 23.35
C LYS A 415 -21.40 34.24 24.10
N GLN A 416 -21.65 32.93 24.03
CA GLN A 416 -20.77 31.90 24.60
C GLN A 416 -19.41 31.87 23.89
N LEU A 417 -19.37 31.97 22.56
CA LEU A 417 -18.12 32.06 21.80
C LEU A 417 -17.31 33.32 22.14
N ALA A 418 -17.95 34.48 22.30
CA ALA A 418 -17.28 35.71 22.70
C ALA A 418 -16.63 35.58 24.10
N ALA A 419 -17.27 34.87 25.02
CA ALA A 419 -16.68 34.58 26.33
C ALA A 419 -15.43 33.70 26.22
N ILE A 420 -15.43 32.72 25.30
CA ILE A 420 -14.27 31.85 25.01
C ILE A 420 -13.13 32.68 24.39
N GLU A 421 -13.44 33.58 23.46
CA GLU A 421 -12.45 34.46 22.83
C GLU A 421 -11.77 35.35 23.88
N SER A 422 -12.55 35.95 24.78
CA SER A 422 -12.06 36.86 25.83
C SER A 422 -11.31 36.20 26.99
N ALA A 423 -11.41 34.87 27.13
CA ALA A 423 -10.67 34.11 28.11
C ALA A 423 -9.27 33.80 27.54
N ASP A 424 -8.34 34.73 27.76
CA ASP A 424 -6.90 34.54 27.57
C ASP A 424 -6.19 34.61 28.93
#